data_AF-A0A9W3SDN3-F1
#
_entry.id   AF-A0A9W3SDN3-F1
#
_cell.length_a   1.000
_cell.length_b   1.000
_cell.length_c   1.000
_cell.angle_alpha   90.00
_cell.angle_beta   90.00
_cell.angle_gamma   90.00
#
_symmetry.space_group_name_H-M   'P 1'
#
loop_
_entity.id
_entity.type
_entity.pdbx_description
1 polymer ?
#
loop_
_entity_poly.entity_id
_entity_poly.type
_entity_poly.pdbx_seq_one_letter_code
_entity_poly.pdbx_strand_id
1 'polypeptide(L)'
;MKKWCFLLLFLFLLGFAFMNKALFFQNKVEVQKYDQNHKDNIDNTGTTLIIQKKEIVKEHIYQGNLLLINSKYSMRQEGVKSDIVNLSKHNELINGYGLLNTNIYLSK
;
A
#
# COMPACT_ATOMS: atom_id res chain seq x y z
N MET A 1 0.79 -8.11 54.85
CA MET A 1 -0.44 -8.02 54.02
C MET A 1 -0.83 -6.61 53.55
N LYS A 2 -0.30 -5.49 54.10
CA LYS A 2 -0.58 -4.12 53.57
C LYS A 2 0.37 -3.62 52.47
N LYS A 3 1.64 -4.06 52.46
CA LYS A 3 2.65 -3.68 51.45
C LYS A 3 2.39 -4.29 50.06
N TRP A 4 1.79 -5.48 50.04
CA TRP A 4 1.43 -6.21 48.83
C TRP A 4 0.30 -5.53 48.06
N CYS A 5 -0.61 -4.85 48.76
CA CYS A 5 -1.66 -4.05 48.14
C CYS A 5 -1.07 -2.87 47.34
N PHE A 6 -0.07 -2.18 47.89
CA PHE A 6 0.64 -1.12 47.17
C PHE A 6 1.39 -1.64 45.94
N LEU A 7 1.99 -2.83 46.03
CA LEU A 7 2.66 -3.46 44.89
C LEU A 7 1.67 -3.78 43.75
N LEU A 8 0.50 -4.33 44.11
CA LEU A 8 -0.56 -4.65 43.16
C LEU A 8 -1.15 -3.40 42.51
N LEU A 9 -1.34 -2.33 43.30
CA LEU A 9 -1.80 -1.04 42.81
C LEU A 9 -0.79 -0.41 41.84
N PHE A 10 0.51 -0.49 42.15
CA PHE A 10 1.56 0.01 41.28
C PHE A 10 1.62 -0.75 39.95
N LEU A 11 1.50 -2.09 39.99
CA LEU A 11 1.48 -2.92 38.79
C LEU A 11 0.27 -2.60 37.89
N PHE A 12 -0.89 -2.33 38.50
CA PHE A 12 -2.10 -1.93 37.79
C PHE A 12 -1.93 -0.58 37.07
N LEU A 13 -1.32 0.41 37.74
CA LEU A 13 -1.02 1.72 37.16
C LEU A 13 -0.03 1.63 35.98
N LEU A 14 1.00 0.78 36.09
CA LEU A 14 1.95 0.53 35.00
C LEU A 14 1.26 -0.13 33.81
N GLY A 15 0.43 -1.15 34.03
CA GLY A 15 -0.33 -1.81 32.97
C GLY A 15 -1.25 -0.84 32.22
N PHE A 16 -1.95 0.04 32.93
CA PHE A 16 -2.81 1.06 32.33
C PHE A 16 -2.04 2.07 31.48
N ALA A 17 -0.86 2.49 31.94
CA ALA A 17 0.02 3.38 31.18
C ALA A 17 0.53 2.74 29.88
N PHE A 18 0.88 1.44 29.90
CA PHE A 18 1.30 0.70 28.71
C PHE A 18 0.19 0.56 27.67
N MET A 19 -1.05 0.28 28.10
CA MET A 19 -2.19 0.19 27.19
C MET A 19 -2.49 1.53 26.50
N ASN A 20 -2.34 2.66 27.20
CA ASN A 20 -2.53 3.99 26.61
C ASN A 20 -1.38 4.43 25.68
N LYS A 21 -0.16 3.89 25.85
CA LYS A 21 0.95 4.18 24.93
C LYS A 21 0.82 3.47 23.58
N ALA A 22 0.04 2.39 23.48
CA ALA A 22 -0.20 1.71 22.20
C ALA A 22 -0.84 2.65 21.16
N LEU A 23 -1.68 3.60 21.60
CA LEU A 23 -2.25 4.65 20.75
C LEU A 23 -1.24 5.76 20.37
N PHE A 24 -0.19 5.95 21.17
CA PHE A 24 0.83 6.98 20.94
C PHE A 24 1.92 6.54 19.96
N PHE A 25 2.15 5.22 19.81
CA PHE A 25 3.08 4.65 18.82
C PHE A 25 2.42 4.34 17.48
N GLN A 26 1.12 4.64 17.32
CA GLN A 26 0.54 4.68 16.00
C GLN A 26 1.16 5.88 15.28
N ASN A 27 2.22 5.60 14.51
CA ASN A 27 2.91 6.57 13.67
C ASN A 27 1.88 7.51 13.10
N LYS A 28 1.93 8.78 13.54
CA LYS A 28 1.12 9.84 12.96
C LYS A 28 1.60 9.94 11.52
N VAL A 29 0.95 9.20 10.63
CA VAL A 29 1.16 9.34 9.19
C VAL A 29 0.58 10.70 8.88
N GLU A 30 1.41 11.72 9.02
CA GLU A 30 1.15 13.02 8.46
C GLU A 30 1.08 12.78 6.94
N VAL A 31 -0.15 12.63 6.46
CA VAL A 31 -0.44 12.79 5.05
C VAL A 31 -0.04 14.22 4.73
N GLN A 32 1.17 14.40 4.21
CA GLN A 32 1.56 15.65 3.59
C GLN A 32 0.52 15.93 2.51
N LYS A 33 -0.37 16.88 2.78
CA LYS A 33 -1.17 17.50 1.74
C LYS A 33 -0.19 18.28 0.88
N TYR A 34 0.23 17.67 -0.22
CA TYR A 34 1.01 18.35 -1.23
C TYR A 34 0.05 19.33 -1.92
N ASP A 35 0.14 20.61 -1.56
CA ASP A 35 -0.59 21.67 -2.23
C ASP A 35 0.02 21.87 -3.62
N GLN A 36 -0.60 21.28 -4.63
CA GLN A 36 -0.11 21.25 -6.02
C GLN A 36 -0.27 22.61 -6.75
N ASN A 37 -0.50 23.71 -6.00
CA ASN A 37 -0.81 25.04 -6.54
C ASN A 37 0.24 26.11 -6.19
N HIS A 38 1.50 25.75 -5.98
CA HIS A 38 2.56 26.77 -6.03
C HIS A 38 2.91 27.06 -7.48
N LYS A 39 2.32 28.13 -8.00
CA LYS A 39 2.74 28.79 -9.23
C LYS A 39 4.06 29.49 -8.90
N ASP A 40 5.14 28.76 -9.08
CA ASP A 40 6.51 29.20 -8.85
C ASP A 40 6.85 30.44 -9.70
N ASN A 41 6.81 31.63 -9.09
CA ASN A 41 7.81 32.66 -9.37
C ASN A 41 9.03 32.28 -8.54
N ILE A 42 9.95 31.52 -9.14
CA ILE A 42 11.24 31.19 -8.53
C ILE A 42 12.09 32.46 -8.57
N ASP A 43 12.13 33.15 -7.43
CA ASP A 43 13.14 34.15 -7.14
C ASP A 43 14.49 33.48 -6.88
N ASN A 44 15.52 34.20 -7.29
CA ASN A 44 16.87 33.73 -7.52
C ASN A 44 17.63 33.50 -6.21
N THR A 45 17.51 32.33 -5.57
CA THR A 45 18.43 31.94 -4.48
C THR A 45 18.64 30.42 -4.43
N GLY A 46 19.62 29.96 -5.18
CA GLY A 46 20.58 28.93 -4.74
C GLY A 46 20.05 27.62 -4.17
N THR A 47 19.16 26.91 -4.87
CA THR A 47 19.13 25.43 -4.92
C THR A 47 18.27 25.05 -6.12
N THR A 48 18.91 24.73 -7.24
CA THR A 48 18.20 24.23 -8.43
C THR A 48 17.61 22.87 -8.10
N LEU A 49 16.38 22.84 -7.59
CA LEU A 49 15.55 21.64 -7.61
C LEU A 49 15.37 21.30 -9.09
N ILE A 50 16.13 20.31 -9.57
CA ILE A 50 16.02 19.82 -10.94
C ILE A 50 14.68 19.09 -11.04
N ILE A 51 13.60 19.83 -11.27
CA ILE A 51 12.29 19.27 -11.57
C ILE A 51 12.37 18.68 -12.98
N GLN A 52 12.50 17.36 -13.06
CA GLN A 52 12.49 16.67 -14.35
C GLN A 52 11.04 16.51 -14.82
N LYS A 53 10.67 17.27 -15.86
CA LYS A 53 9.40 17.07 -16.57
C LYS A 53 9.46 15.75 -17.32
N LYS A 54 8.53 14.83 -17.02
CA LYS A 54 8.34 13.59 -17.76
C LYS A 54 7.01 13.65 -18.52
N GLU A 55 7.08 13.50 -19.84
CA GLU A 55 5.87 13.38 -20.66
C GLU A 55 5.41 11.92 -20.67
N ILE A 56 4.10 11.72 -20.53
CA ILE A 56 3.46 10.40 -20.58
C ILE A 56 2.34 10.44 -21.63
N VAL A 57 2.33 9.44 -22.51
CA VAL A 57 1.19 9.24 -23.41
C VAL A 57 0.00 8.60 -22.67
N LYS A 58 -1.22 8.85 -23.16
CA LYS A 58 -2.47 8.47 -22.48
C LYS A 58 -2.59 6.96 -22.28
N GLU A 59 -1.98 6.17 -23.15
CA GLU A 59 -2.02 4.71 -23.14
C GLU A 59 -1.32 4.12 -21.91
N HIS A 60 -0.34 4.83 -21.34
CA HIS A 60 0.37 4.38 -20.15
C HIS A 60 -0.52 4.31 -18.90
N ILE A 61 -1.69 4.98 -18.88
CA ILE A 61 -2.61 4.90 -17.73
C ILE A 61 -3.25 3.52 -17.57
N TYR A 62 -3.16 2.67 -18.60
CA TYR A 62 -3.66 1.30 -18.59
C TYR A 62 -2.56 0.27 -18.26
N GLN A 63 -1.38 0.73 -17.87
CA GLN A 63 -0.23 -0.10 -17.51
C GLN A 63 0.25 0.19 -16.08
N GLY A 64 0.88 -0.81 -15.46
CA GLY A 64 1.52 -0.68 -14.15
C GLY A 64 0.85 -1.48 -13.03
N ASN A 65 1.37 -1.32 -11.81
CA ASN A 65 0.97 -2.15 -10.67
C ASN A 65 -0.26 -1.62 -9.91
N LEU A 66 -0.68 -0.38 -10.17
CA LEU A 66 -1.75 0.32 -9.45
C LEU A 66 -2.99 0.54 -10.32
N LEU A 67 -3.26 -0.39 -11.23
CA LEU A 67 -4.44 -0.33 -12.08
C LEU A 67 -5.70 -0.67 -11.29
N LEU A 68 -6.71 0.19 -11.40
CA LEU A 68 -8.05 -0.10 -10.90
C LEU A 68 -8.78 -1.02 -11.89
N ILE A 69 -8.95 -2.28 -11.53
CA ILE A 69 -9.68 -3.27 -12.34
C ILE A 69 -10.99 -3.64 -11.65
N ASN A 70 -12.11 -3.46 -12.35
CA ASN A 70 -13.44 -3.88 -11.91
C ASN A 70 -14.39 -4.06 -13.12
N SER A 71 -15.68 -4.28 -12.88
CA SER A 71 -16.68 -4.45 -13.95
C SER A 71 -16.84 -3.23 -14.86
N LYS A 72 -16.57 -2.02 -14.37
CA LYS A 72 -16.62 -0.77 -15.13
C LYS A 72 -15.29 -0.48 -15.85
N TYR A 73 -14.18 -0.85 -15.24
CA TYR A 73 -12.83 -0.65 -15.75
C TYR A 73 -12.19 -2.02 -15.96
N SER A 74 -12.50 -2.64 -17.09
CA SER A 74 -11.93 -3.93 -17.46
C SER A 74 -10.46 -3.80 -17.81
N MET A 75 -9.73 -4.90 -17.65
CA MET A 75 -8.35 -5.00 -18.10
C MET A 75 -8.28 -4.80 -19.61
N ARG A 76 -7.39 -3.90 -20.06
CA ARG A 76 -7.10 -3.71 -21.49
C ARG A 76 -5.93 -4.58 -21.92
N GLN A 77 -5.86 -4.88 -23.21
CA GLN A 77 -4.85 -5.75 -23.79
C GLN A 77 -3.42 -5.27 -23.51
N GLU A 78 -3.21 -3.95 -23.47
CA GLU A 78 -1.90 -3.33 -23.21
C GLU A 78 -1.42 -3.50 -21.76
N GLY A 79 -2.33 -3.81 -20.84
CA GLY A 79 -2.05 -4.06 -19.42
C GLY A 79 -2.02 -5.55 -19.07
N VAL A 80 -2.32 -6.45 -20.01
CA VAL A 80 -2.22 -7.89 -19.81
C VAL A 80 -0.74 -8.26 -19.73
N LYS A 81 -0.33 -8.84 -18.60
CA LYS A 81 1.04 -9.31 -18.44
C LYS A 81 1.26 -10.61 -19.20
N SER A 82 2.46 -10.79 -19.73
CA SER A 82 2.84 -11.96 -20.54
C SER A 82 2.99 -13.25 -19.74
N ASP A 83 3.15 -13.16 -18.43
CA ASP A 83 3.28 -14.27 -17.47
C ASP A 83 1.93 -14.80 -16.98
N ILE A 84 0.81 -14.29 -17.51
CA ILE A 84 -0.53 -14.79 -17.16
C ILE A 84 -0.72 -16.18 -17.79
N VAL A 85 -0.95 -17.18 -16.94
CA VAL A 85 -1.14 -18.59 -17.33
C VAL A 85 -2.45 -19.15 -16.81
N ASN A 86 -3.01 -20.14 -17.50
CA ASN A 86 -4.19 -20.86 -17.03
C ASN A 86 -3.79 -21.89 -15.98
N LEU A 87 -4.25 -21.74 -14.73
CA LEU A 87 -3.87 -22.61 -13.62
C LEU A 87 -4.20 -24.09 -13.86
N SER A 88 -5.29 -24.39 -14.55
CA SER A 88 -5.71 -25.78 -14.81
C SER A 88 -4.78 -26.54 -15.76
N LYS A 89 -3.92 -25.83 -16.50
CA LYS A 89 -2.92 -26.43 -17.39
C LYS A 89 -1.56 -26.63 -16.71
N HIS A 90 -1.40 -26.16 -15.47
CA HIS A 90 -0.14 -26.09 -14.74
C HIS A 90 -0.30 -26.73 -13.36
N ASN A 91 -0.19 -28.07 -13.30
CA ASN A 91 -0.37 -28.86 -12.07
C ASN A 91 0.59 -28.42 -10.94
N GLU A 92 1.76 -27.92 -11.31
CA GLU A 92 2.76 -27.40 -10.39
C GLU A 92 2.30 -26.16 -9.61
N LEU A 93 1.39 -25.36 -10.19
CA LEU A 93 0.88 -24.12 -9.59
C LEU A 93 -0.32 -24.34 -8.66
N ILE A 94 -0.95 -25.52 -8.73
CA ILE A 94 -2.16 -25.85 -7.97
C ILE A 94 -1.89 -26.92 -6.90
N ASN A 95 -0.63 -27.27 -6.67
CA ASN A 95 -0.27 -28.28 -5.69
C ASN A 95 -0.74 -27.88 -4.28
N GLY A 96 -1.53 -28.73 -3.63
CA GLY A 96 -2.14 -28.44 -2.32
C GLY A 96 -3.43 -27.63 -2.36
N TYR A 97 -3.95 -27.28 -3.54
CA TYR A 97 -5.17 -26.48 -3.71
C TYR A 97 -6.16 -27.11 -4.70
N GLY A 98 -7.46 -26.90 -4.48
CA GLY A 98 -8.51 -27.23 -5.44
C GLY A 98 -8.90 -26.01 -6.27
N LEU A 99 -9.07 -26.19 -7.58
CA LEU A 99 -9.64 -25.14 -8.44
C LEU A 99 -11.16 -25.21 -8.45
N LEU A 100 -11.82 -24.07 -8.24
CA LEU A 100 -13.29 -23.97 -8.35
C LEU A 100 -13.78 -24.12 -9.79
N ASN A 101 -12.98 -23.71 -10.78
CA ASN A 101 -13.22 -23.91 -12.21
C ASN A 101 -11.90 -23.94 -13.00
N THR A 102 -11.95 -24.33 -14.27
CA THR A 102 -10.78 -24.46 -15.16
C THR A 102 -10.39 -23.17 -15.90
N ASN A 103 -11.17 -22.10 -15.76
CA ASN A 103 -10.98 -20.82 -16.44
C ASN A 103 -10.38 -19.76 -15.51
N ILE A 104 -9.45 -20.18 -14.65
CA ILE A 104 -8.72 -19.28 -13.74
C ILE A 104 -7.34 -18.98 -14.32
N TYR A 105 -7.06 -17.69 -14.48
CA TYR A 105 -5.80 -17.18 -15.02
C TYR A 105 -5.12 -16.29 -13.99
N LEU A 106 -3.83 -16.51 -13.74
CA LEU A 106 -3.03 -15.70 -12.82
C LEU A 106 -1.62 -15.45 -13.40
N SER A 107 -1.02 -14.33 -12.99
CA SER A 107 0.42 -14.09 -13.14
C SER A 107 1.20 -15.18 -12.39
N LYS A 108 2.22 -15.74 -13.02
CA LYS A 108 3.17 -16.67 -12.40
C LYS A 108 4.14 -15.97 -11.45
#